data_AF-A0AAE3KAL1-F1
#
_entry.id   AF-A0AAE3KAL1-F1
#
_cell.length_a   1.000
_cell.length_b   1.000
_cell.length_c   1.000
_cell.angle_alpha   90.00
_cell.angle_beta   90.00
_cell.angle_gamma   90.00
#
_symmetry.space_group_name_H-M   'P 1'
#
loop_
_entity.id
_entity.type
_entity.pdbx_description
1 polymer ?
#
loop_
_entity_poly.entity_id
_entity_poly.type
_entity_poly.pdbx_seq_one_letter_code
_entity_poly.pdbx_strand_id
1 'polypeptide(L)'
;MTDRREIALGQRVYCILHGGREGTVVSITGQQSPQSVRRIGGIGTMGGSAAFDIVWDGGARSNAIPESVMRGVQWDILDEVVSAEAVEAAKASAAAHEAEAAIEGARQRANFEAAVQALRADPELAHLEQGDDRHSGKLAAANLRKELRRQFPGVKFSVRKSDYGTIRVDWTDGPTHRQVREITDRHVSASFDGMQDLESPVRTPFNCVFGGAKYIFPQRSYSAELTERAIDAVFKTYAANLDGIARPSAEESVGGALRSVAVPGLGHETLGDLIVTARGQIDATPPARPARPGRVARRSGPKAEGPSL
;
A
#
# COMPACT_ATOMS: atom_id res chain seq x y z
N MET A 1 20.15 1.18 -39.91
CA MET A 1 19.40 1.92 -40.97
C MET A 1 17.91 1.78 -40.68
N THR A 2 17.09 2.80 -40.92
CA THR A 2 15.63 2.67 -40.79
C THR A 2 15.11 1.81 -41.93
N ASP A 3 14.41 0.70 -41.63
CA ASP A 3 13.80 -0.15 -42.66
C ASP A 3 12.73 0.64 -43.43
N ARG A 4 12.89 0.71 -44.76
CA ARG A 4 12.04 1.47 -45.69
C ARG A 4 11.05 0.59 -46.45
N ARG A 5 11.01 -0.72 -46.18
CA ARG A 5 10.08 -1.65 -46.85
C ARG A 5 8.64 -1.38 -46.41
N GLU A 6 7.69 -1.60 -47.31
CA GLU A 6 6.28 -1.62 -46.94
C GLU A 6 6.00 -2.86 -46.07
N ILE A 7 5.19 -2.69 -45.03
CA ILE A 7 4.76 -3.76 -44.14
C ILE A 7 3.52 -4.40 -44.74
N ALA A 8 3.52 -5.73 -44.87
CA ALA A 8 2.39 -6.47 -45.38
C ALA A 8 1.39 -6.84 -44.26
N LEU A 9 0.14 -7.11 -44.65
CA LEU A 9 -0.79 -7.82 -43.77
C LEU A 9 -0.22 -9.23 -43.49
N GLY A 10 -0.19 -9.66 -42.24
CA GLY A 10 0.45 -10.90 -41.81
C GLY A 10 1.96 -10.80 -41.57
N GLN A 11 2.56 -9.61 -41.71
CA GLN A 11 3.97 -9.43 -41.36
C GLN A 11 4.21 -9.76 -39.88
N ARG A 12 5.22 -10.57 -39.61
CA ARG A 12 5.72 -10.83 -38.27
C ARG A 12 6.59 -9.67 -37.79
N VAL A 13 6.40 -9.30 -36.53
CA VAL A 13 7.11 -8.18 -35.91
C VAL A 13 7.52 -8.54 -34.49
N TYR A 14 8.61 -7.97 -34.04
CA TYR A 14 9.09 -8.13 -32.67
C TYR A 14 9.26 -6.76 -32.01
N CYS A 15 8.92 -6.65 -30.71
CA CYS A 15 9.11 -5.43 -29.95
C CYS A 15 9.65 -5.68 -28.54
N ILE A 16 10.72 -4.98 -28.19
CA ILE A 16 11.37 -5.12 -26.87
C ILE A 16 10.52 -4.58 -25.71
N LEU A 17 9.68 -3.57 -25.94
CA LEU A 17 8.87 -2.93 -24.89
C LEU A 17 7.66 -3.76 -24.46
N HIS A 18 7.16 -4.65 -25.32
CA HIS A 18 6.00 -5.51 -25.03
C HIS A 18 6.41 -6.85 -24.41
N GLY A 19 7.42 -6.81 -23.54
CA GLY A 19 7.99 -7.99 -22.89
C GLY A 19 8.86 -8.84 -23.82
N GLY A 20 9.42 -8.24 -24.88
CA GLY A 20 10.24 -8.95 -25.87
C GLY A 20 9.46 -10.05 -26.57
N ARG A 21 8.37 -9.69 -27.25
CA ARG A 21 7.44 -10.64 -27.87
C ARG A 21 7.30 -10.40 -29.35
N GLU A 22 6.97 -11.47 -30.06
CA GLU A 22 6.55 -11.41 -31.45
C GLU A 22 5.03 -11.25 -31.57
N GLY A 23 4.62 -10.67 -32.69
CA GLY A 23 3.23 -10.48 -33.06
C GLY A 23 3.04 -10.42 -34.57
N THR A 24 1.77 -10.43 -34.98
CA THR A 24 1.34 -10.43 -36.37
C THR A 24 0.58 -9.14 -36.66
N VAL A 25 0.93 -8.46 -37.75
CA VAL A 25 0.15 -7.32 -38.27
C VAL A 25 -1.18 -7.82 -38.84
N VAL A 26 -2.29 -7.44 -38.21
CA VAL A 26 -3.64 -7.94 -38.56
C VAL A 26 -4.52 -6.89 -39.24
N SER A 27 -4.10 -5.63 -39.24
CA SER A 27 -4.78 -4.51 -39.89
C SER A 27 -3.79 -3.41 -40.23
N ILE A 28 -4.00 -2.74 -41.35
CA ILE A 28 -3.24 -1.57 -41.79
C ILE A 28 -4.24 -0.48 -42.17
N THR A 29 -4.19 0.65 -41.47
CA THR A 29 -5.06 1.80 -41.73
C THR A 29 -4.24 2.95 -42.30
N GLY A 30 -4.70 3.54 -43.40
CA GLY A 30 -4.00 4.62 -44.09
C GLY A 30 -3.00 4.13 -45.14
N GLN A 31 -2.35 5.07 -45.82
CA GLN A 31 -1.37 4.77 -46.86
C GLN A 31 0.03 4.83 -46.26
N GLN A 32 0.83 3.77 -46.43
CA GLN A 32 2.20 3.74 -45.91
C GLN A 32 3.07 4.78 -46.63
N SER A 33 3.92 5.46 -45.87
CA SER A 33 4.90 6.40 -46.39
C SER A 33 6.24 6.22 -45.68
N PRO A 34 6.89 5.05 -45.84
CA PRO A 34 8.08 4.68 -45.08
C PRO A 34 9.22 5.68 -45.29
N GLN A 35 9.32 6.29 -46.47
CA GLN A 35 10.35 7.27 -46.82
C GLN A 35 10.22 8.57 -46.03
N SER A 36 9.00 8.96 -45.65
CA SER A 36 8.76 10.18 -44.87
C SER A 36 9.18 10.04 -43.41
N VAL A 37 9.40 8.82 -42.92
CA VAL A 37 9.80 8.56 -41.53
C VAL A 37 11.23 9.08 -41.29
N ARG A 38 11.41 9.90 -40.26
CA ARG A 38 12.72 10.46 -39.89
C ARG A 38 12.89 10.51 -38.39
N ARG A 39 14.15 10.43 -37.94
CA ARG A 39 14.50 10.59 -36.52
C ARG A 39 14.62 12.08 -36.18
N ILE A 40 14.10 12.47 -35.02
CA ILE A 40 14.26 13.81 -34.45
C ILE A 40 15.22 13.71 -33.27
N GLY A 41 16.37 14.38 -33.37
CA GLY A 41 17.30 14.57 -32.25
C GLY A 41 17.83 13.30 -31.58
N GLY A 42 17.75 12.14 -32.25
CA GLY A 42 18.14 10.85 -31.68
C GLY A 42 17.18 10.25 -30.64
N ILE A 43 16.11 10.96 -30.28
CA ILE A 43 15.21 10.60 -29.16
C ILE A 43 13.80 10.20 -29.66
N GLY A 44 13.38 10.64 -30.85
CA GLY A 44 12.06 10.33 -31.39
C GLY A 44 12.05 10.03 -32.89
N THR A 45 10.94 9.48 -33.36
CA THR A 45 10.64 9.26 -34.78
C THR A 45 9.36 10.00 -35.16
N MET A 46 9.33 10.58 -36.36
CA MET A 46 8.15 11.24 -36.93
C MET A 46 7.98 10.90 -38.40
N GLY A 47 6.81 11.20 -38.97
CA GLY A 47 6.45 10.87 -40.35
C GLY A 47 5.74 9.52 -40.45
N GLY A 48 5.56 9.04 -41.67
CA GLY A 48 4.66 7.92 -41.95
C GLY A 48 3.20 8.39 -42.01
N SER A 49 2.36 7.59 -42.66
CA SER A 49 0.95 7.93 -42.92
C SER A 49 0.01 6.74 -42.71
N ALA A 50 0.54 5.64 -42.17
CA ALA A 50 -0.22 4.47 -41.79
C ALA A 50 -0.17 4.19 -40.27
N ALA A 51 -1.14 3.42 -39.81
CA ALA A 51 -1.20 2.85 -38.47
C ALA A 51 -1.50 1.35 -38.56
N PHE A 52 -0.97 0.58 -37.62
CA PHE A 52 -0.99 -0.87 -37.65
C PHE A 52 -1.62 -1.44 -36.39
N ASP A 53 -2.50 -2.43 -36.57
CA ASP A 53 -2.97 -3.24 -35.45
C ASP A 53 -2.16 -4.54 -35.42
N ILE A 54 -1.68 -4.88 -34.23
CA ILE A 54 -0.83 -6.05 -34.00
C ILE A 54 -1.50 -6.93 -32.96
N VAL A 55 -1.54 -8.23 -33.25
CA VAL A 55 -1.86 -9.25 -32.25
C VAL A 55 -0.56 -9.97 -31.87
N TRP A 56 -0.22 -9.91 -30.58
CA TRP A 56 0.92 -10.62 -30.01
C TRP A 56 0.60 -12.10 -29.82
N ASP A 57 1.61 -12.97 -29.80
CA ASP A 57 1.39 -14.43 -29.71
C ASP A 57 0.61 -14.91 -28.46
N GLY A 58 0.49 -14.06 -27.44
CA GLY A 58 -0.36 -14.29 -26.27
C GLY A 58 -1.82 -13.80 -26.39
N GLY A 59 -2.25 -13.37 -27.58
CA GLY A 59 -3.58 -12.82 -27.85
C GLY A 59 -3.77 -11.34 -27.45
N ALA A 60 -2.81 -10.73 -26.74
CA ALA A 60 -2.85 -9.31 -26.46
C ALA A 60 -2.82 -8.50 -27.76
N ARG A 61 -3.52 -7.36 -27.78
CA ARG A 61 -3.66 -6.52 -28.98
C ARG A 61 -3.15 -5.11 -28.74
N SER A 62 -2.41 -4.60 -29.72
CA SER A 62 -1.99 -3.22 -29.80
C SER A 62 -2.62 -2.58 -31.03
N ASN A 63 -3.43 -1.53 -30.82
CA ASN A 63 -4.18 -0.89 -31.90
C ASN A 63 -3.50 0.41 -32.35
N ALA A 64 -3.63 0.71 -33.63
CA ALA A 64 -3.22 1.95 -34.26
C ALA A 64 -1.78 2.39 -33.93
N ILE A 65 -0.84 1.42 -33.92
CA ILE A 65 0.58 1.74 -33.75
C ILE A 65 1.04 2.58 -34.95
N PRO A 66 1.54 3.81 -34.75
CA PRO A 66 1.96 4.66 -35.86
C PRO A 66 3.15 4.07 -36.62
N GLU A 67 3.19 4.29 -37.94
CA GLU A 67 4.30 3.84 -38.79
C GLU A 67 5.67 4.34 -38.34
N SER A 68 5.76 5.57 -37.82
CA SER A 68 7.01 6.09 -37.24
C SER A 68 7.49 5.28 -36.03
N VAL A 69 6.57 4.72 -35.24
CA VAL A 69 6.87 3.95 -34.03
C VAL A 69 7.33 2.55 -34.40
N MET A 70 6.61 1.86 -35.29
CA MET A 70 7.00 0.52 -35.78
C MET A 70 8.36 0.48 -36.47
N ARG A 71 8.83 1.62 -36.99
CA ARG A 71 10.17 1.76 -37.60
C ARG A 71 11.21 2.34 -36.63
N GLY A 72 10.87 2.43 -35.35
CA GLY A 72 11.73 2.88 -34.27
C GLY A 72 12.79 1.85 -33.88
N VAL A 73 13.70 2.23 -32.99
CA VAL A 73 14.84 1.37 -32.55
C VAL A 73 14.44 0.18 -31.69
N GLN A 74 13.18 0.10 -31.29
CA GLN A 74 12.64 -0.90 -30.36
C GLN A 74 11.89 -2.03 -31.09
N TRP A 75 11.81 -1.92 -32.41
CA TRP A 75 10.97 -2.74 -33.27
C TRP A 75 11.82 -3.40 -34.34
N ASP A 76 11.58 -4.69 -34.55
CA ASP A 76 12.12 -5.44 -35.68
C ASP A 76 10.96 -5.92 -36.55
N ILE A 77 11.00 -5.54 -37.83
CA ILE A 77 10.09 -6.04 -38.85
C ILE A 77 10.75 -7.30 -39.42
N LEU A 78 10.21 -8.46 -39.09
CA LEU A 78 10.78 -9.75 -39.46
C LEU A 78 10.44 -10.05 -40.93
N ASP A 79 11.27 -10.80 -41.64
CA ASP A 79 11.03 -11.10 -43.07
C ASP A 79 9.82 -12.03 -43.29
N GLU A 80 9.42 -12.76 -42.24
CA GLU A 80 8.29 -13.69 -42.29
C GLU A 80 6.95 -12.95 -42.44
N VAL A 81 6.16 -13.38 -43.42
CA VAL A 81 4.75 -13.01 -43.61
C VAL A 81 3.92 -14.29 -43.49
N VAL A 82 3.04 -14.34 -42.49
CA VAL A 82 2.17 -15.50 -42.29
C VAL A 82 0.97 -15.50 -43.25
N SER A 83 0.33 -16.66 -43.40
CA SER A 83 -0.83 -16.82 -44.28
C SER A 83 -2.04 -16.01 -43.80
N ALA A 84 -2.99 -15.76 -44.71
CA ALA A 84 -4.27 -15.13 -44.35
C ALA A 84 -5.03 -15.94 -43.28
N GLU A 85 -4.95 -17.27 -43.31
CA GLU A 85 -5.52 -18.15 -42.29
C GLU A 85 -4.88 -17.90 -40.91
N ALA A 86 -3.55 -17.77 -40.86
CA ALA A 86 -2.83 -17.45 -39.64
C ALA A 86 -3.16 -16.04 -39.11
N VAL A 87 -3.42 -15.07 -40.01
CA VAL A 87 -3.91 -13.73 -39.62
C VAL A 87 -5.29 -13.81 -38.97
N GLU A 88 -6.22 -14.58 -39.55
CA GLU A 88 -7.55 -14.78 -38.96
C GLU A 88 -7.48 -15.56 -37.64
N ALA A 89 -6.59 -16.55 -37.53
CA ALA A 89 -6.33 -17.24 -36.28
C ALA A 89 -5.79 -16.30 -35.18
N ALA A 90 -4.89 -15.37 -35.54
CA ALA A 90 -4.40 -14.35 -34.63
C ALA A 90 -5.55 -13.42 -34.17
N LYS A 91 -6.39 -12.94 -35.08
CA LYS A 91 -7.58 -12.14 -34.72
C LYS A 91 -8.53 -12.89 -33.78
N ALA A 92 -8.75 -14.18 -34.02
CA ALA A 92 -9.57 -15.04 -33.17
C ALA A 92 -8.94 -15.22 -31.76
N SER A 93 -7.62 -15.39 -31.68
CA SER A 93 -6.89 -15.43 -30.41
C SER A 93 -7.05 -14.13 -29.62
N ALA A 94 -6.98 -12.97 -30.29
CA ALA A 94 -7.22 -11.68 -29.64
C ALA A 94 -8.65 -11.53 -29.12
N ALA A 95 -9.65 -11.93 -29.91
CA ALA A 95 -11.04 -11.91 -29.46
C ALA A 95 -11.27 -12.83 -28.24
N ALA A 96 -10.66 -14.01 -28.22
CA ALA A 96 -10.72 -14.93 -27.08
C ALA A 96 -10.04 -14.35 -25.83
N HIS A 97 -8.86 -13.76 -25.99
CA HIS A 97 -8.13 -13.11 -24.89
C HIS A 97 -8.92 -11.95 -24.27
N GLU A 98 -9.54 -11.12 -25.11
CA GLU A 98 -10.37 -10.01 -24.65
C GLU A 98 -11.66 -10.49 -23.98
N ALA A 99 -12.28 -11.56 -24.49
CA ALA A 99 -13.43 -12.18 -23.85
C ALA A 99 -13.07 -12.74 -22.47
N GLU A 100 -11.93 -13.43 -22.35
CA GLU A 100 -11.42 -13.94 -21.06
C GLU A 100 -11.13 -12.79 -20.09
N ALA A 101 -10.44 -11.74 -20.53
CA ALA A 101 -10.18 -10.55 -19.73
C ALA A 101 -11.47 -9.83 -19.32
N ALA A 102 -12.50 -9.80 -20.17
CA ALA A 102 -13.81 -9.22 -19.86
C ALA A 102 -14.57 -10.07 -18.83
N ILE A 103 -14.54 -11.40 -18.95
CA ILE A 103 -15.12 -12.34 -17.98
C ILE A 103 -14.42 -12.18 -16.62
N GLU A 104 -13.10 -12.18 -16.61
CA GLU A 104 -12.33 -12.03 -15.37
C GLU A 104 -12.57 -10.66 -14.74
N GLY A 105 -12.56 -9.59 -15.54
CA GLY A 105 -12.89 -8.25 -15.09
C GLY A 105 -14.31 -8.15 -14.52
N ALA A 106 -15.29 -8.82 -15.13
CA ALA A 106 -16.66 -8.89 -14.62
C ALA A 106 -16.72 -9.67 -13.30
N ARG A 107 -16.02 -10.79 -13.21
CA ARG A 107 -15.90 -11.60 -11.98
C ARG A 107 -15.27 -10.79 -10.85
N GLN A 108 -14.18 -10.08 -11.11
CA GLN A 108 -13.52 -9.22 -10.13
C GLN A 108 -14.43 -8.08 -9.68
N ARG A 109 -15.16 -7.42 -10.59
CA ARG A 109 -16.13 -6.38 -10.24
C ARG A 109 -17.26 -6.93 -9.37
N ALA A 110 -17.84 -8.08 -9.74
CA ALA A 110 -18.88 -8.72 -8.97
C ALA A 110 -18.40 -9.15 -7.57
N ASN A 111 -17.20 -9.73 -7.48
CA ASN A 111 -16.57 -10.09 -6.21
C ASN A 111 -16.32 -8.86 -5.33
N PHE A 112 -15.83 -7.76 -5.92
CA PHE A 112 -15.61 -6.50 -5.21
C PHE A 112 -16.92 -5.94 -4.66
N GLU A 113 -17.97 -5.91 -5.47
CA GLU A 113 -19.28 -5.43 -5.06
C GLU A 113 -19.90 -6.31 -3.98
N ALA A 114 -19.83 -7.64 -4.13
CA ALA A 114 -20.28 -8.58 -3.10
C ALA A 114 -19.54 -8.38 -1.77
N ALA A 115 -18.21 -8.16 -1.80
CA ALA A 115 -17.42 -7.86 -0.61
C ALA A 115 -17.83 -6.53 0.05
N VAL A 116 -18.12 -5.50 -0.75
CA VAL A 116 -18.66 -4.23 -0.24
C VAL A 116 -19.99 -4.46 0.47
N GLN A 117 -20.92 -5.20 -0.13
CA GLN A 117 -22.22 -5.48 0.48
C GLN A 117 -22.09 -6.32 1.76
N ALA A 118 -21.22 -7.33 1.76
CA ALA A 118 -20.94 -8.12 2.95
C ALA A 118 -20.43 -7.26 4.12
N LEU A 119 -19.49 -6.35 3.85
CA LEU A 119 -18.97 -5.42 4.87
C LEU A 119 -20.03 -4.44 5.39
N ARG A 120 -20.95 -3.97 4.53
CA ARG A 120 -22.05 -3.11 4.95
C ARG A 120 -23.03 -3.81 5.88
N ALA A 121 -23.24 -5.10 5.67
CA ALA A 121 -24.17 -5.94 6.43
C ALA A 121 -23.53 -6.61 7.66
N ASP A 122 -22.21 -6.54 7.82
CA ASP A 122 -21.48 -7.21 8.90
C ASP A 122 -21.86 -6.65 10.29
N PRO A 123 -22.50 -7.45 11.17
CA PRO A 123 -22.88 -7.01 12.51
C PRO A 123 -21.69 -6.61 13.38
N GLU A 124 -20.50 -7.20 13.20
CA GLU A 124 -19.33 -6.87 14.01
C GLU A 124 -18.81 -5.45 13.71
N LEU A 125 -19.02 -4.98 12.48
CA LEU A 125 -18.63 -3.65 12.00
C LEU A 125 -19.74 -2.60 12.17
N ALA A 126 -20.91 -2.96 12.72
CA ALA A 126 -22.04 -2.05 12.89
C ALA A 126 -21.74 -0.81 13.76
N HIS A 127 -20.69 -0.87 14.57
CA HIS A 127 -20.20 0.26 15.37
C HIS A 127 -19.46 1.33 14.55
N LEU A 128 -19.04 1.01 13.32
CA LEU A 128 -18.34 1.92 12.41
C LEU A 128 -19.33 2.74 11.58
N GLU A 129 -18.94 3.97 11.28
CA GLU A 129 -19.67 4.83 10.36
C GLU A 129 -19.40 4.39 8.93
N GLN A 130 -20.48 4.30 8.14
CA GLN A 130 -20.39 4.03 6.71
C GLN A 130 -20.56 5.33 5.92
N GLY A 131 -19.85 5.46 4.80
CA GLY A 131 -19.97 6.63 3.94
C GLY A 131 -19.01 6.61 2.76
N ASP A 132 -19.20 7.52 1.81
CA ASP A 132 -18.38 7.63 0.61
C ASP A 132 -17.29 8.71 0.78
N ASP A 133 -16.36 8.48 1.71
CA ASP A 133 -15.21 9.36 1.97
C ASP A 133 -13.89 8.60 1.79
N ARG A 134 -13.44 8.52 0.53
CA ARG A 134 -12.29 7.69 0.15
C ARG A 134 -10.94 8.40 0.25
N HIS A 135 -10.96 9.73 0.33
CA HIS A 135 -9.76 10.54 0.14
C HIS A 135 -9.54 11.60 1.22
N SER A 136 -10.59 12.10 1.89
CA SER A 136 -10.40 13.18 2.87
C SER A 136 -9.80 12.68 4.18
N GLY A 137 -9.93 11.38 4.47
CA GLY A 137 -9.50 10.75 5.72
C GLY A 137 -10.39 11.08 6.92
N LYS A 138 -11.50 11.82 6.74
CA LYS A 138 -12.37 12.23 7.85
C LYS A 138 -13.11 11.02 8.42
N LEU A 139 -13.75 10.22 7.56
CA LEU A 139 -14.48 9.02 7.95
C LEU A 139 -13.52 7.95 8.50
N ALA A 140 -12.39 7.74 7.82
CA ALA A 140 -11.34 6.84 8.29
C ALA A 140 -10.86 7.23 9.70
N ALA A 141 -10.57 8.51 9.96
CA ALA A 141 -10.15 8.96 11.29
C ALA A 141 -11.23 8.75 12.36
N ALA A 142 -12.51 8.90 12.03
CA ALA A 142 -13.60 8.62 12.97
C ALA A 142 -13.66 7.13 13.32
N ASN A 143 -13.58 6.25 12.32
CA ASN A 143 -13.63 4.80 12.50
C ASN A 143 -12.40 4.25 13.21
N LEU A 144 -11.20 4.71 12.86
CA LEU A 144 -9.97 4.34 13.56
C LEU A 144 -10.04 4.61 15.06
N ARG A 145 -10.63 5.74 15.49
CA ARG A 145 -10.82 6.03 16.92
C ARG A 145 -11.70 5.00 17.62
N LYS A 146 -12.73 4.48 16.94
CA LYS A 146 -13.65 3.48 17.48
C LYS A 146 -12.96 2.11 17.56
N GLU A 147 -12.31 1.69 16.47
CA GLU A 147 -11.64 0.40 16.40
C GLU A 147 -10.49 0.29 17.39
N LEU A 148 -9.59 1.28 17.42
CA LEU A 148 -8.44 1.28 18.33
C LEU A 148 -8.89 1.25 19.80
N ARG A 149 -9.95 2.00 20.14
CA ARG A 149 -10.51 2.00 21.50
C ARG A 149 -11.16 0.67 21.86
N ARG A 150 -11.83 0.01 20.90
CA ARG A 150 -12.48 -1.29 21.11
C ARG A 150 -11.45 -2.40 21.26
N GLN A 151 -10.41 -2.42 20.43
CA GLN A 151 -9.38 -3.46 20.45
C GLN A 151 -8.37 -3.30 21.59
N PHE A 152 -8.02 -2.06 21.97
CA PHE A 152 -7.02 -1.80 23.01
C PHE A 152 -7.61 -0.98 24.17
N PRO A 153 -8.51 -1.59 24.97
CA PRO A 153 -9.15 -0.88 26.07
C PRO A 153 -8.14 -0.46 27.13
N GLY A 154 -8.05 0.84 27.40
CA GLY A 154 -7.13 1.41 28.40
C GLY A 154 -5.92 2.12 27.80
N VAL A 155 -5.72 2.05 26.50
CA VAL A 155 -4.69 2.82 25.78
C VAL A 155 -5.32 4.07 25.18
N LYS A 156 -4.66 5.22 25.36
CA LYS A 156 -5.13 6.50 24.82
C LYS A 156 -4.49 6.74 23.46
N PHE A 157 -5.32 6.67 22.40
CA PHE A 157 -4.91 7.02 21.04
C PHE A 157 -5.24 8.47 20.72
N SER A 158 -4.30 9.16 20.07
CA SER A 158 -4.50 10.44 19.40
C SER A 158 -4.56 10.21 17.90
N VAL A 159 -5.77 10.27 17.32
CA VAL A 159 -5.98 10.14 15.87
C VAL A 159 -6.30 11.52 15.29
N ARG A 160 -5.35 12.09 14.55
CA ARG A 160 -5.44 13.44 13.99
C ARG A 160 -5.33 13.38 12.48
N LYS A 161 -6.33 13.94 11.80
CA LYS A 161 -6.30 14.17 10.36
C LYS A 161 -5.60 15.50 10.10
N SER A 162 -4.63 15.52 9.21
CA SER A 162 -3.99 16.73 8.69
C SER A 162 -4.42 16.96 7.24
N ASP A 163 -3.72 17.84 6.52
CA ASP A 163 -4.03 18.11 5.12
C ASP A 163 -3.74 16.91 4.21
N TYR A 164 -4.30 16.96 3.00
CA TYR A 164 -4.07 15.99 1.93
C TYR A 164 -4.43 14.53 2.27
N GLY A 165 -5.42 14.31 3.12
CA GLY A 165 -5.88 12.95 3.45
C GLY A 165 -4.88 12.16 4.30
N THR A 166 -4.04 12.86 5.08
CA THR A 166 -3.08 12.25 5.99
C THR A 166 -3.67 12.10 7.39
N ILE A 167 -3.42 10.96 8.04
CA ILE A 167 -3.81 10.69 9.43
C ILE A 167 -2.56 10.33 10.23
N ARG A 168 -2.37 10.94 11.39
CA ARG A 168 -1.40 10.52 12.41
C ARG A 168 -2.13 9.81 13.54
N VAL A 169 -1.62 8.65 13.93
CA VAL A 169 -2.14 7.81 15.01
C VAL A 169 -1.05 7.67 16.05
N ASP A 170 -1.10 8.49 17.10
CA ASP A 170 -0.11 8.51 18.15
C ASP A 170 -0.62 7.80 19.42
N TRP A 171 0.21 6.99 20.06
CA TRP A 171 -0.07 6.41 21.38
C TRP A 171 1.20 6.16 22.18
N THR A 172 1.03 5.96 23.49
CA THR A 172 2.12 5.68 24.43
C THR A 172 1.92 4.30 25.04
N ASP A 173 2.98 3.48 25.02
CA ASP A 173 3.04 2.11 25.56
C ASP A 173 1.97 1.16 25.00
N GLY A 174 1.91 -0.09 25.47
CA GLY A 174 0.85 -1.04 25.16
C GLY A 174 1.01 -1.72 23.79
N PRO A 175 0.02 -1.62 22.86
CA PRO A 175 0.05 -2.39 21.63
C PRO A 175 1.27 -2.04 20.78
N THR A 176 1.82 -3.08 20.17
CA THR A 176 2.94 -2.95 19.24
C THR A 176 2.51 -2.19 18.00
N HIS A 177 3.48 -1.58 17.33
CA HIS A 177 3.25 -0.90 16.06
C HIS A 177 2.59 -1.83 15.02
N ARG A 178 2.99 -3.11 14.99
CA ARG A 178 2.38 -4.13 14.12
C ARG A 178 0.88 -4.32 14.38
N GLN A 179 0.48 -4.47 15.64
CA GLN A 179 -0.93 -4.65 16.01
C GLN A 179 -1.78 -3.43 15.63
N VAL A 180 -1.24 -2.21 15.76
CA VAL A 180 -1.95 -1.00 15.32
C VAL A 180 -2.02 -0.92 13.79
N ARG A 181 -0.95 -1.30 13.09
CA ARG A 181 -0.91 -1.36 11.61
C ARG A 181 -1.95 -2.28 11.01
N GLU A 182 -2.17 -3.46 11.60
CA GLU A 182 -3.22 -4.40 11.17
C GLU A 182 -4.62 -3.75 11.11
N ILE A 183 -4.87 -2.76 11.97
CA ILE A 183 -6.11 -1.98 11.97
C ILE A 183 -6.02 -0.84 10.96
N THR A 184 -4.94 -0.05 10.99
CA THR A 184 -4.82 1.17 10.18
C THR A 184 -4.71 0.91 8.69
N ASP A 185 -4.02 -0.17 8.29
CA ASP A 185 -3.69 -0.43 6.90
C ASP A 185 -4.93 -0.74 6.05
N ARG A 186 -6.02 -1.20 6.68
CA ARG A 186 -7.32 -1.41 6.01
C ARG A 186 -7.95 -0.11 5.50
N HIS A 187 -7.57 1.03 6.08
CA HIS A 187 -8.05 2.36 5.70
C HIS A 187 -7.13 3.11 4.72
N VAL A 188 -5.99 2.52 4.31
CA VAL A 188 -5.08 3.16 3.35
C VAL A 188 -5.74 3.22 1.97
N SER A 189 -5.64 4.37 1.29
CA SER A 189 -6.20 4.59 -0.04
C SER A 189 -5.20 5.06 -1.11
N ALA A 190 -3.91 5.04 -0.79
CA ALA A 190 -2.84 5.27 -1.76
C ALA A 190 -1.62 4.39 -1.46
N SER A 191 -0.87 4.04 -2.50
CA SER A 191 0.45 3.44 -2.42
C SER A 191 1.45 4.29 -3.20
N PHE A 192 2.71 4.30 -2.78
CA PHE A 192 3.77 5.05 -3.44
C PHE A 192 4.86 4.10 -3.91
N ASP A 193 5.18 4.14 -5.21
CA ASP A 193 6.33 3.45 -5.79
C ASP A 193 7.50 4.43 -5.91
N GLY A 194 8.51 4.26 -5.05
CA GLY A 194 9.70 5.10 -5.03
C GLY A 194 10.63 4.92 -6.23
N MET A 195 10.52 3.81 -6.98
CA MET A 195 11.32 3.60 -8.19
C MET A 195 10.76 4.39 -9.37
N GLN A 196 9.45 4.62 -9.37
CA GLN A 196 8.74 5.35 -10.42
C GLN A 196 8.35 6.78 -10.03
N ASP A 197 8.58 7.16 -8.77
CA ASP A 197 8.08 8.41 -8.18
C ASP A 197 6.56 8.60 -8.42
N LEU A 198 5.80 7.51 -8.24
CA LEU A 198 4.40 7.44 -8.64
C LEU A 198 3.50 7.07 -7.45
N GLU A 199 2.55 7.96 -7.15
CA GLU A 199 1.41 7.67 -6.26
C GLU A 199 0.31 6.96 -7.07
N SER A 200 -0.11 5.79 -6.61
CA SER A 200 -1.24 5.04 -7.18
C SER A 200 -2.40 4.96 -6.18
N PRO A 201 -3.66 5.15 -6.63
CA PRO A 201 -4.81 4.99 -5.75
C PRO A 201 -5.01 3.52 -5.37
N VAL A 202 -5.25 3.27 -4.09
CA VAL A 202 -5.58 1.94 -3.56
C VAL A 202 -7.06 1.91 -3.22
N ARG A 203 -7.79 1.00 -3.87
CA ARG A 203 -9.22 0.82 -3.64
C ARG A 203 -9.49 -0.57 -3.09
N THR A 204 -10.01 -0.64 -1.87
CA THR A 204 -10.42 -1.89 -1.23
C THR A 204 -11.92 -1.83 -0.91
N PRO A 205 -12.61 -2.98 -0.79
CA PRO A 205 -13.99 -2.97 -0.33
C PRO A 205 -14.15 -2.25 1.02
N PHE A 206 -13.19 -2.43 1.93
CA PHE A 206 -13.20 -1.82 3.26
C PHE A 206 -13.09 -0.30 3.23
N ASN A 207 -12.11 0.25 2.52
CA ASN A 207 -11.93 1.71 2.45
C ASN A 207 -13.04 2.40 1.65
N CYS A 208 -13.77 1.68 0.80
CA CYS A 208 -14.98 2.17 0.13
C CYS A 208 -16.21 2.26 1.04
N VAL A 209 -16.25 1.49 2.13
CA VAL A 209 -17.39 1.46 3.06
C VAL A 209 -17.12 2.33 4.29
N PHE A 210 -15.95 2.16 4.90
CA PHE A 210 -15.58 2.77 6.19
C PHE A 210 -14.59 3.94 6.06
N GLY A 211 -14.38 4.40 4.83
CA GLY A 211 -13.55 5.54 4.49
C GLY A 211 -12.06 5.23 4.34
N GLY A 212 -11.37 6.07 3.57
CA GLY A 212 -9.96 5.94 3.24
C GLY A 212 -9.16 7.21 3.49
N ALA A 213 -7.86 7.03 3.75
CA ALA A 213 -6.87 8.09 3.87
C ALA A 213 -5.64 7.72 3.04
N LYS A 214 -5.05 8.71 2.35
CA LYS A 214 -3.86 8.48 1.50
C LYS A 214 -2.69 7.97 2.32
N TYR A 215 -2.46 8.62 3.47
CA TYR A 215 -1.33 8.33 4.34
C TYR A 215 -1.82 8.14 5.76
N ILE A 216 -1.43 7.04 6.39
CA ILE A 216 -1.70 6.80 7.80
C ILE A 216 -0.36 6.50 8.46
N PHE A 217 0.00 7.28 9.48
CA PHE A 217 1.25 7.16 10.20
C PHE A 217 0.97 6.78 11.65
N PRO A 218 1.02 5.48 11.99
CA PRO A 218 1.04 5.04 13.36
C PRO A 218 2.41 5.40 13.97
N GLN A 219 2.39 6.05 15.12
CA GLN A 219 3.58 6.41 15.86
C GLN A 219 3.41 6.02 17.33
N ARG A 220 4.30 5.15 17.78
CA ARG A 220 4.35 4.69 19.17
C ARG A 220 5.47 5.40 19.90
N SER A 221 5.15 5.97 21.05
CA SER A 221 6.11 6.49 22.02
C SER A 221 6.15 5.58 23.23
N TYR A 222 7.26 5.64 23.97
CA TYR A 222 7.42 4.92 25.23
C TYR A 222 7.40 5.89 26.40
N SER A 223 6.76 5.52 27.50
CA SER A 223 6.79 6.30 28.73
C SER A 223 8.19 6.31 29.37
N ALA A 224 8.44 7.32 30.20
CA ALA A 224 9.66 7.40 30.98
C ALA A 224 9.76 6.22 31.96
N GLU A 225 8.64 5.84 32.59
CA GLU A 225 8.57 4.75 33.55
C GLU A 225 8.90 3.39 32.92
N LEU A 226 8.37 3.10 31.74
CA LEU A 226 8.72 1.88 31.01
C LEU A 226 10.19 1.89 30.58
N THR A 227 10.68 3.05 30.17
CA THR A 227 12.07 3.24 29.75
C THR A 227 13.03 3.02 30.92
N GLU A 228 12.75 3.56 32.11
CA GLU A 228 13.53 3.30 33.32
C GLU A 228 13.54 1.81 33.69
N ARG A 229 12.38 1.14 33.63
CA ARG A 229 12.30 -0.31 33.89
C ARG A 229 13.14 -1.11 32.90
N ALA A 230 13.22 -0.68 31.64
CA ALA A 230 14.06 -1.32 30.64
C ALA A 230 15.55 -1.07 30.90
N ILE A 231 15.93 0.14 31.31
CA ILE A 231 17.30 0.47 31.74
C ILE A 231 17.68 -0.42 32.93
N ASP A 232 16.82 -0.52 33.96
CA ASP A 232 17.03 -1.40 35.12
C ASP A 232 17.24 -2.86 34.69
N ALA A 233 16.39 -3.36 33.79
CA ALA A 233 16.48 -4.74 33.31
C ALA A 233 17.80 -5.00 32.56
N VAL A 234 18.23 -4.06 31.71
CA VAL A 234 19.49 -4.15 30.97
C VAL A 234 20.69 -4.13 31.92
N PHE A 235 20.75 -3.17 32.84
CA PHE A 235 21.84 -3.05 33.82
C PHE A 235 21.90 -4.24 34.78
N LYS A 236 20.76 -4.86 35.08
CA LYS A 236 20.72 -6.11 35.86
C LYS A 236 21.22 -7.32 35.06
N THR A 237 20.80 -7.43 33.80
CA THR A 237 21.10 -8.61 32.95
C THR A 237 22.55 -8.62 32.48
N TYR A 238 23.08 -7.45 32.13
CA TYR A 238 24.41 -7.27 31.57
C TYR A 238 25.39 -6.58 32.54
N ALA A 239 25.19 -6.78 33.84
CA ALA A 239 25.95 -6.09 34.90
C ALA A 239 27.47 -6.20 34.72
N ALA A 240 27.97 -7.38 34.31
CA ALA A 240 29.41 -7.59 34.07
C ALA A 240 29.93 -6.85 32.83
N ASN A 241 29.11 -6.70 31.79
CA ASN A 241 29.49 -6.03 30.55
C ASN A 241 29.41 -4.51 30.66
N LEU A 242 28.53 -4.01 31.55
CA LEU A 242 28.26 -2.59 31.74
C LEU A 242 29.06 -1.98 32.91
N ASP A 243 30.01 -2.70 33.47
CA ASP A 243 30.88 -2.17 34.51
C ASP A 243 31.66 -0.94 33.99
N GLY A 244 31.63 0.15 34.76
CA GLY A 244 32.21 1.43 34.36
C GLY A 244 31.40 2.25 33.34
N ILE A 245 30.29 1.73 32.79
CA ILE A 245 29.39 2.50 31.91
C ILE A 245 28.36 3.24 32.76
N ALA A 246 28.28 4.57 32.58
CA ALA A 246 27.32 5.39 33.29
C ALA A 246 25.88 4.98 32.95
N ARG A 247 25.06 4.83 33.99
CA ARG A 247 23.63 4.55 33.82
C ARG A 247 22.93 5.79 33.24
N PRO A 248 22.30 5.69 32.07
CA PRO A 248 21.54 6.80 31.49
C PRO A 248 20.20 6.98 32.21
N SER A 249 19.66 8.18 32.13
CA SER A 249 18.27 8.49 32.43
C SER A 249 17.35 8.13 31.25
N ALA A 250 16.05 8.04 31.51
CA ALA A 250 15.06 7.84 30.45
C ALA A 250 15.13 8.91 29.35
N GLU A 251 15.39 10.17 29.70
CA GLU A 251 15.48 11.28 28.72
C GLU A 251 16.67 11.10 27.76
N GLU A 252 17.85 10.77 28.30
CA GLU A 252 19.06 10.53 27.51
C GLU A 252 18.91 9.33 26.55
N SER A 253 18.07 8.36 26.92
CA SER A 253 17.80 7.17 26.10
C SER A 253 16.92 7.41 24.87
N VAL A 254 16.23 8.56 24.80
CA VAL A 254 15.30 8.90 23.70
C VAL A 254 16.04 9.61 22.56
N GLY A 255 17.11 10.37 22.87
CA GLY A 255 17.84 11.21 21.91
C GLY A 255 18.77 10.49 20.92
N GLY A 256 18.78 9.15 20.92
CA GLY A 256 19.63 8.36 20.01
C GLY A 256 21.13 8.36 20.34
N ALA A 257 21.58 9.17 21.30
CA ALA A 257 22.98 9.24 21.76
C ALA A 257 23.54 7.89 22.23
N LEU A 258 22.68 7.02 22.78
CA LEU A 258 23.09 5.70 23.25
C LEU A 258 23.36 4.68 22.12
N ARG A 259 23.04 5.01 20.85
CA ARG A 259 23.30 4.15 19.69
C ARG A 259 24.78 4.07 19.30
N SER A 260 25.63 4.90 19.87
CA SER A 260 27.09 4.85 19.68
C SER A 260 27.84 4.27 20.89
N VAL A 261 27.13 3.99 21.98
CA VAL A 261 27.74 3.44 23.21
C VAL A 261 27.84 1.93 23.07
N ALA A 262 29.00 1.44 22.64
CA ALA A 262 29.27 0.01 22.51
C ALA A 262 29.30 -0.68 23.89
N VAL A 263 28.78 -1.90 23.97
CA VAL A 263 28.81 -2.70 25.19
C VAL A 263 29.93 -3.74 25.13
N PRO A 264 30.96 -3.67 26.00
CA PRO A 264 32.07 -4.60 26.03
C PRO A 264 31.61 -6.07 26.06
N GLY A 265 32.20 -6.92 25.21
CA GLY A 265 31.91 -8.35 25.18
C GLY A 265 30.60 -8.75 24.49
N LEU A 266 29.83 -7.81 23.92
CA LEU A 266 28.59 -8.10 23.19
C LEU A 266 28.66 -7.75 21.68
N GLY A 267 29.87 -7.68 21.13
CA GLY A 267 30.08 -7.46 19.69
C GLY A 267 29.61 -6.07 19.24
N HIS A 268 28.64 -6.03 18.31
CA HIS A 268 28.10 -4.79 17.74
C HIS A 268 26.87 -4.25 18.49
N GLU A 269 26.42 -4.91 19.55
CA GLU A 269 25.29 -4.44 20.35
C GLU A 269 25.65 -3.14 21.08
N THR A 270 24.82 -2.12 20.90
CA THR A 270 24.96 -0.86 21.64
C THR A 270 24.02 -0.83 22.84
N LEU A 271 24.33 0.01 23.82
CA LEU A 271 23.46 0.23 24.97
C LEU A 271 22.05 0.68 24.53
N GLY A 272 21.97 1.48 23.46
CA GLY A 272 20.72 1.86 22.83
C GLY A 272 19.91 0.66 22.32
N ASP A 273 20.55 -0.29 21.63
CA ASP A 273 19.89 -1.47 21.06
C ASP A 273 19.34 -2.40 22.15
N LEU A 274 20.12 -2.62 23.21
CA LEU A 274 19.69 -3.41 24.37
C LEU A 274 18.49 -2.77 25.08
N ILE A 275 18.51 -1.44 25.29
CA ILE A 275 17.38 -0.73 25.93
C ILE A 275 16.14 -0.74 25.02
N VAL A 276 16.28 -0.56 23.71
CA VAL A 276 15.16 -0.69 22.75
C VAL A 276 14.56 -2.09 22.82
N THR A 277 15.39 -3.12 22.83
CA THR A 277 14.96 -4.52 22.87
C THR A 277 14.24 -4.84 24.18
N ALA A 278 14.82 -4.44 25.32
CA ALA A 278 14.23 -4.64 26.64
C ALA A 278 12.89 -3.91 26.80
N ARG A 279 12.77 -2.66 26.32
CA ARG A 279 11.49 -1.93 26.29
C ARG A 279 10.39 -2.70 25.55
N GLY A 280 10.72 -3.24 24.37
CA GLY A 280 9.78 -4.04 23.59
C GLY A 280 9.30 -5.29 24.31
N GLN A 281 10.21 -6.02 24.96
CA GLN A 281 9.90 -7.23 25.72
C GLN A 281 9.04 -6.95 26.97
N ILE A 282 9.39 -5.90 27.73
CA ILE A 282 8.66 -5.52 28.95
C ILE A 282 7.25 -5.02 28.61
N ASP A 283 7.10 -4.23 27.56
CA ASP A 283 5.77 -3.70 27.19
C ASP A 283 4.86 -4.79 26.59
N ALA A 284 5.44 -5.80 25.92
CA ALA A 284 4.70 -6.98 25.48
C ALA A 284 4.18 -7.85 26.66
N THR A 285 4.77 -7.69 27.86
CA THR A 285 4.39 -8.42 29.08
C THR A 285 3.99 -7.42 30.17
N PRO A 286 2.84 -6.74 30.05
CA PRO A 286 2.42 -5.76 31.04
C PRO A 286 2.29 -6.43 32.42
N PRO A 287 2.71 -5.77 33.51
CA PRO A 287 2.55 -6.33 34.85
C PRO A 287 1.07 -6.59 35.14
N ALA A 288 0.78 -7.67 35.87
CA ALA A 288 -0.58 -8.04 36.27
C ALA A 288 -1.28 -6.81 36.88
N ARG A 289 -2.39 -6.38 36.26
CA ARG A 289 -3.11 -5.17 36.66
C ARG A 289 -3.58 -5.35 38.11
N PRO A 290 -3.27 -4.44 39.05
CA PRO A 290 -3.86 -4.53 40.38
C PRO A 290 -5.38 -4.41 40.26
N ALA A 291 -6.10 -5.27 40.99
CA ALA A 291 -7.56 -5.30 41.00
C ALA A 291 -8.10 -3.90 41.29
N ARG A 292 -9.02 -3.40 40.45
CA ARG A 292 -9.68 -2.13 40.69
C ARG A 292 -10.40 -2.20 42.05
N PRO A 293 -10.20 -1.24 42.98
CA PRO A 293 -11.03 -1.19 44.17
C PRO A 293 -12.49 -1.00 43.73
N GLY A 294 -13.37 -1.88 44.23
CA GLY A 294 -14.78 -1.89 43.90
C GLY A 294 -15.41 -0.53 44.09
N ARG A 295 -16.18 -0.09 43.10
CA ARG A 295 -16.94 1.16 43.15
C ARG A 295 -17.91 1.07 44.33
N VAL A 296 -17.64 1.80 45.42
CA VAL A 296 -18.56 1.90 46.56
C VAL A 296 -19.87 2.49 46.04
N ALA A 297 -20.95 1.71 46.16
CA ALA A 297 -22.29 2.12 45.76
C ALA A 297 -22.68 3.37 46.57
N ARG A 298 -22.94 4.49 45.88
CA ARG A 298 -23.61 5.65 46.49
C ARG A 298 -25.02 5.22 46.86
N ARG A 299 -25.31 5.13 48.17
CA ARG A 299 -26.67 4.96 48.69
C ARG A 299 -27.52 6.15 48.24
N SER A 300 -28.59 5.86 47.53
CA SER A 300 -29.68 6.78 47.20
C SER A 300 -30.35 7.23 48.50
N GLY A 301 -30.36 8.53 48.78
CA GLY A 301 -31.19 9.11 49.85
C GLY A 301 -32.68 9.10 49.49
N PRO A 302 -33.59 9.05 50.47
CA PRO A 302 -35.03 8.94 50.22
C PRO A 302 -35.62 10.23 49.61
N LYS A 303 -36.53 10.06 48.65
CA LYS A 303 -37.36 11.11 48.05
C LYS A 303 -38.32 11.67 49.10
N ALA A 304 -38.33 12.98 49.27
CA ALA A 304 -39.38 13.68 50.02
C ALA A 304 -40.67 13.73 49.19
N GLU A 305 -41.76 13.21 49.74
CA GLU A 305 -43.12 13.43 49.26
C GLU A 305 -43.58 14.84 49.64
N GLY A 306 -44.05 15.62 48.66
CA GLY A 306 -44.67 16.92 48.88
C GLY A 306 -46.16 16.77 49.24
N PRO A 307 -46.74 17.67 50.06
CA PRO A 307 -48.11 17.56 50.52
C PRO A 307 -49.10 18.01 49.44
N SER A 308 -50.18 17.24 49.28
CA SER A 308 -51.37 17.62 48.54
C SER A 308 -52.22 18.61 49.34
N LEU A 309 -52.63 19.70 48.70
CA LEU A 309 -53.83 20.49 48.99
C LEU A 309 -54.58 20.72 47.68
#